data_AF-A0A7K1SGR2-F1
#
_entry.id   AF-A0A7K1SGR2-F1
#
_cell.length_a   1.000
_cell.length_b   1.000
_cell.length_c   1.000
_cell.angle_alpha   90.00
_cell.angle_beta   90.00
_cell.angle_gamma   90.00
#
_symmetry.space_group_name_H-M   'P 1'
#
loop_
_entity.id
_entity.type
_entity.pdbx_description
1 polymer ?
#
loop_
_entity_poly.entity_id
_entity_poly.type
_entity_poly.pdbx_seq_one_letter_code
_entity_poly.pdbx_strand_id
1 'polypeptide(L)'
;MQDIEPFYGWEKYYTASEDEQSPFYEREYNMQQYENTIYGYYIHPLWDDIGSETLYCKILFANYDRQYVVIELFGEWNDTLHNDIMYLKRQVIDPLVQEGIKYFILISENILNFHGSDDSYYEEWFEDVEDGWIAAIHSPEFIEREWKKYHLDYYINFGGTLDIANWRTLKPANLFELVNSLIIRRLGG
;
A
#
# COMPACT_ATOMS: atom_id res chain seq x y z
N MET A 1 0.69 0.16 -19.53
CA MET A 1 1.00 0.02 -18.10
C MET A 1 2.39 0.55 -17.78
N GLN A 2 3.36 0.39 -18.68
CA GLN A 2 4.72 0.92 -18.54
C GLN A 2 4.83 2.43 -18.27
N ASP A 3 3.84 3.25 -18.64
CA ASP A 3 3.86 4.70 -18.42
C ASP A 3 3.30 5.13 -17.04
N ILE A 4 2.82 4.18 -16.24
CA ILE A 4 2.37 4.44 -14.86
C ILE A 4 3.57 4.24 -13.96
N GLU A 5 4.20 5.35 -13.57
CA GLU A 5 5.32 5.39 -12.63
C GLU A 5 4.80 5.56 -11.19
N PRO A 6 5.50 4.98 -10.19
CA PRO A 6 5.22 5.31 -8.80
C PRO A 6 5.54 6.77 -8.51
N PHE A 7 4.94 7.31 -7.46
CA PHE A 7 5.13 8.69 -7.06
C PHE A 7 6.57 8.96 -6.55
N TYR A 8 7.33 9.79 -7.27
CA TYR A 8 8.72 10.12 -6.93
C TYR A 8 8.89 11.41 -6.09
N GLY A 9 7.80 12.14 -5.80
CA GLY A 9 7.89 13.48 -5.19
C GLY A 9 8.49 13.52 -3.78
N TRP A 10 8.65 12.35 -3.14
CA TRP A 10 9.24 12.18 -1.82
C TRP A 10 10.61 11.50 -1.80
N GLU A 11 11.20 11.14 -2.94
CA GLU A 11 12.52 10.49 -3.00
C GLU A 11 13.62 11.30 -2.30
N LYS A 12 13.52 12.64 -2.31
CA LYS A 12 14.42 13.52 -1.55
C LYS A 12 14.33 13.38 -0.02
N TYR A 13 13.30 12.72 0.49
CA TYR A 13 13.07 12.50 1.92
C TYR A 13 13.30 11.03 2.31
N TYR A 14 13.00 10.09 1.41
CA TYR A 14 13.06 8.66 1.68
C TYR A 14 13.14 7.87 0.38
N THR A 15 13.97 6.83 0.37
CA THR A 15 14.07 5.85 -0.69
C THR A 15 14.16 4.46 -0.06
N ALA A 16 13.22 3.56 -0.39
CA ALA A 16 13.14 2.23 0.22
C ALA A 16 14.40 1.38 -0.01
N SER A 17 15.04 1.49 -1.18
CA SER A 17 16.26 0.73 -1.49
C SER A 17 17.51 1.19 -0.74
N GLU A 18 17.48 2.38 -0.14
CA GLU A 18 18.60 2.93 0.65
C GLU A 18 18.37 2.80 2.17
N ASP A 19 17.23 2.26 2.58
CA ASP A 19 16.83 2.11 3.97
C ASP A 19 17.04 0.68 4.47
N GLU A 20 18.00 0.49 5.39
CA GLU A 20 18.36 -0.82 5.97
C GLU A 20 17.19 -1.53 6.67
N GLN A 21 16.18 -0.79 7.11
CA GLN A 21 14.99 -1.33 7.78
C GLN A 21 13.84 -1.62 6.78
N SER A 22 14.06 -1.36 5.49
CA SER A 22 13.06 -1.60 4.45
C SER A 22 13.12 -3.04 3.95
N PRO A 23 11.98 -3.69 3.65
CA PRO A 23 11.98 -4.97 2.94
C PRO A 23 12.59 -4.89 1.54
N PHE A 24 12.81 -3.68 1.00
CA PHE A 24 13.40 -3.45 -0.32
C PHE A 24 14.83 -2.92 -0.27
N TYR A 25 15.51 -2.98 0.89
CA TYR A 25 16.90 -2.56 1.02
C TYR A 25 17.81 -3.24 -0.02
N GLU A 26 18.76 -2.47 -0.58
CA GLU A 26 19.70 -2.91 -1.63
C GLU A 26 19.06 -3.37 -2.95
N ARG A 27 17.78 -3.13 -3.16
CA ARG A 27 17.13 -3.46 -4.44
C ARG A 27 17.68 -2.60 -5.57
N GLU A 28 18.13 -3.25 -6.64
CA GLU A 28 18.56 -2.59 -7.87
C GLU A 28 17.42 -2.56 -8.90
N TYR A 29 17.16 -1.36 -9.44
CA TYR A 29 16.12 -1.17 -10.46
C TYR A 29 16.74 -1.13 -11.87
N ASN A 30 16.39 -2.10 -12.71
CA ASN A 30 16.90 -2.17 -14.07
C ASN A 30 16.03 -1.35 -15.04
N MET A 31 16.44 -0.13 -15.36
CA MET A 31 15.72 0.76 -16.29
C MET A 31 15.85 0.35 -17.77
N GLN A 32 16.68 -0.64 -18.10
CA GLN A 32 16.97 -1.04 -19.49
C GLN A 32 16.26 -2.33 -19.90
N GLN A 33 15.78 -3.12 -18.95
CA GLN A 33 15.06 -4.37 -19.18
C GLN A 33 13.70 -4.30 -18.48
N TYR A 34 12.63 -4.32 -19.27
CA TYR A 34 11.29 -4.48 -18.72
C TYR A 34 11.09 -5.97 -18.42
N GLU A 35 11.24 -6.36 -17.16
CA GLU A 35 11.19 -7.76 -16.73
C GLU A 35 9.77 -8.20 -16.36
N ASN A 36 8.95 -7.29 -15.84
CA ASN A 36 7.62 -7.62 -15.28
C ASN A 36 6.49 -7.23 -16.24
N THR A 37 5.46 -8.10 -16.31
CA THR A 37 4.26 -7.85 -17.12
C THR A 37 2.97 -8.24 -16.40
N ILE A 38 1.93 -7.43 -16.54
CA ILE A 38 0.54 -7.79 -16.20
C ILE A 38 -0.23 -8.02 -17.50
N TYR A 39 -0.75 -9.23 -17.71
CA TYR A 39 -1.42 -9.68 -18.96
C TYR A 39 -0.65 -9.35 -20.25
N GLY A 40 0.69 -9.42 -20.21
CA GLY A 40 1.56 -9.15 -21.36
C GLY A 40 1.85 -7.66 -21.62
N TYR A 41 1.43 -6.75 -20.74
CA TYR A 41 1.87 -5.35 -20.75
C TYR A 41 3.02 -5.14 -19.77
N TYR A 42 4.12 -4.56 -20.25
CA TYR A 42 5.25 -4.19 -19.39
C TYR A 42 4.84 -3.22 -18.29
N ILE A 43 5.42 -3.41 -17.11
CA ILE A 43 5.26 -2.58 -15.92
C ILE A 43 6.49 -1.68 -15.81
N HIS A 44 6.30 -0.47 -15.29
CA HIS A 44 7.45 0.42 -15.05
C HIS A 44 8.40 -0.22 -14.01
N PRO A 45 9.71 -0.30 -14.26
CA PRO A 45 10.66 -1.03 -13.41
C PRO A 45 10.82 -0.47 -11.99
N LEU A 46 10.29 0.72 -11.70
CA LEU A 46 10.35 1.32 -10.37
C LEU A 46 9.32 0.76 -9.39
N TRP A 47 8.31 0.01 -9.87
CA TRP A 47 7.41 -0.73 -9.01
C TRP A 47 8.12 -1.93 -8.40
N ASP A 48 7.97 -2.08 -7.10
CA ASP A 48 8.58 -3.17 -6.34
C ASP A 48 7.75 -4.45 -6.49
N ASP A 49 8.41 -5.48 -6.99
CA ASP A 49 7.87 -6.85 -7.02
C ASP A 49 7.86 -7.42 -5.59
N ILE A 50 6.71 -8.00 -5.22
CA ILE A 50 6.45 -8.61 -3.91
C ILE A 50 6.25 -10.13 -4.01
N GLY A 51 6.54 -10.73 -5.17
CA GLY A 51 6.33 -12.15 -5.47
C GLY A 51 4.92 -12.49 -5.97
N SER A 52 4.02 -11.50 -6.05
CA SER A 52 2.73 -11.63 -6.72
C SER A 52 2.89 -11.43 -8.23
N GLU A 53 2.09 -12.16 -9.02
CA GLU A 53 2.07 -12.00 -10.48
C GLU A 53 1.37 -10.70 -10.91
N THR A 54 0.43 -10.21 -10.10
CA THR A 54 -0.54 -9.18 -10.48
C THR A 54 -0.51 -7.92 -9.63
N LEU A 55 0.00 -8.01 -8.40
CA LEU A 55 0.06 -6.90 -7.46
C LEU A 55 1.50 -6.49 -7.18
N TYR A 56 1.75 -5.18 -7.29
CA TYR A 56 3.04 -4.55 -7.03
C TYR A 56 2.84 -3.40 -6.06
N CYS A 57 3.90 -2.96 -5.41
CA CYS A 57 3.82 -1.80 -4.52
C CYS A 57 5.03 -0.87 -4.65
N LYS A 58 4.97 0.26 -3.95
CA LYS A 58 6.11 1.13 -3.70
C LYS A 58 5.99 1.69 -2.31
N ILE A 59 7.03 1.53 -1.48
CA ILE A 59 7.10 2.28 -0.21
C ILE A 59 7.57 3.69 -0.54
N LEU A 60 6.67 4.67 -0.38
CA LEU A 60 6.94 6.07 -0.66
C LEU A 60 7.63 6.77 0.51
N PHE A 61 7.35 6.32 1.73
CA PHE A 61 7.92 6.87 2.95
C PHE A 61 7.70 5.92 4.12
N ALA A 62 8.73 5.72 4.94
CA ALA A 62 8.61 5.08 6.25
C ALA A 62 9.18 6.00 7.34
N ASN A 63 8.58 5.97 8.53
CA ASN A 63 9.13 6.61 9.71
C ASN A 63 8.89 5.73 10.93
N TYR A 64 9.96 5.10 11.39
CA TYR A 64 9.95 4.13 12.48
C TYR A 64 9.71 4.78 13.85
N ASP A 65 10.26 5.97 14.10
CA ASP A 65 10.00 6.73 15.35
C ASP A 65 8.52 7.07 15.54
N ARG A 66 7.85 7.40 14.44
CA ARG A 66 6.42 7.73 14.40
C ARG A 66 5.54 6.54 14.01
N GLN A 67 6.15 5.38 13.79
CA GLN A 67 5.52 4.09 13.54
C GLN A 67 4.57 4.07 12.33
N TYR A 68 4.84 4.85 11.27
CA TYR A 68 3.97 4.90 10.08
C TYR A 68 4.70 4.69 8.77
N VAL A 69 3.96 4.16 7.80
CA VAL A 69 4.42 3.96 6.42
C VAL A 69 3.36 4.41 5.42
N VAL A 70 3.81 4.89 4.27
CA VAL A 70 2.97 5.20 3.11
C VAL A 70 3.38 4.30 1.95
N ILE A 71 2.44 3.52 1.46
CA ILE A 71 2.65 2.51 0.41
C ILE A 71 1.71 2.82 -0.74
N GLU A 72 2.24 2.93 -1.94
CA GLU A 72 1.46 3.00 -3.18
C GLU A 72 1.29 1.60 -3.76
N LEU A 73 0.08 1.26 -4.20
CA LEU A 73 -0.23 -0.05 -4.77
C LEU A 73 -0.55 0.08 -6.26
N PHE A 74 -0.13 -0.91 -7.05
CA PHE A 74 -0.30 -0.94 -8.49
C PHE A 74 -0.62 -2.35 -8.99
N GLY A 75 -1.52 -2.43 -9.97
CA GLY A 75 -1.85 -3.68 -10.66
C GLY A 75 -3.23 -4.21 -10.31
N GLU A 76 -3.42 -5.52 -10.38
CA GLU A 76 -4.65 -6.18 -9.96
C GLU A 76 -4.45 -6.83 -8.60
N TRP A 77 -5.41 -6.62 -7.71
CA TRP A 77 -5.41 -7.23 -6.39
C TRP A 77 -6.37 -8.42 -6.40
N ASN A 78 -5.83 -9.61 -6.64
CA ASN A 78 -6.58 -10.83 -6.89
C ASN A 78 -6.23 -11.92 -5.88
N ASP A 79 -6.90 -11.86 -4.74
CA ASP A 79 -6.75 -12.83 -3.67
C ASP A 79 -7.27 -14.22 -4.10
N THR A 80 -8.31 -14.26 -4.94
CA THR A 80 -8.93 -15.53 -5.37
C THR A 80 -8.00 -16.43 -6.18
N LEU A 81 -7.20 -15.87 -7.10
CA LEU A 81 -6.35 -16.65 -8.01
C LEU A 81 -4.88 -16.66 -7.58
N HIS A 82 -4.37 -15.55 -7.05
CA HIS A 82 -2.94 -15.35 -6.82
C HIS A 82 -2.60 -15.20 -5.33
N ASN A 83 -3.61 -15.08 -4.46
CA ASN A 83 -3.45 -14.78 -3.04
C ASN A 83 -2.53 -13.57 -2.79
N ASP A 84 -2.82 -12.48 -3.49
CA ASP A 84 -1.99 -11.28 -3.49
C ASP A 84 -1.82 -10.67 -2.09
N ILE A 85 -2.86 -10.71 -1.26
CA ILE A 85 -2.77 -10.29 0.14
C ILE A 85 -1.74 -11.09 0.95
N MET A 86 -1.57 -12.39 0.70
CA MET A 86 -0.52 -13.18 1.37
C MET A 86 0.87 -12.61 1.03
N TYR A 87 1.14 -12.36 -0.26
CA TYR A 87 2.43 -11.82 -0.68
C TYR A 87 2.67 -10.42 -0.12
N LEU A 88 1.67 -9.54 -0.24
CA LEU A 88 1.74 -8.20 0.34
C LEU A 88 2.04 -8.27 1.84
N LYS A 89 1.31 -9.13 2.57
CA LYS A 89 1.51 -9.29 4.00
C LYS A 89 2.91 -9.81 4.32
N ARG A 90 3.26 -10.99 3.81
CA ARG A 90 4.50 -11.68 4.19
C ARG A 90 5.77 -10.97 3.73
N GLN A 91 5.75 -10.38 2.55
CA GLN A 91 6.96 -9.79 1.94
C GLN A 91 7.14 -8.32 2.29
N VAL A 92 6.05 -7.60 2.62
CA VAL A 92 6.11 -6.14 2.84
C VAL A 92 5.65 -5.76 4.23
N ILE A 93 4.46 -6.21 4.64
CA ILE A 93 3.87 -5.77 5.90
C ILE A 93 4.56 -6.37 7.11
N ASP A 94 4.79 -7.68 7.13
CA ASP A 94 5.42 -8.38 8.27
C ASP A 94 6.80 -7.79 8.61
N PRO A 95 7.71 -7.54 7.65
CA PRO A 95 8.97 -6.84 7.93
C PRO A 95 8.76 -5.45 8.53
N LEU A 96 7.81 -4.66 8.01
CA LEU A 96 7.55 -3.30 8.52
C LEU A 96 6.96 -3.33 9.94
N VAL A 97 6.06 -4.28 10.23
CA VAL A 97 5.52 -4.50 11.57
C VAL A 97 6.63 -4.90 12.54
N GLN A 98 7.56 -5.77 12.13
CA GLN A 98 8.70 -6.17 12.95
C GLN A 98 9.62 -4.99 13.31
N GLU A 99 9.74 -4.01 12.41
CA GLU A 99 10.43 -2.73 12.66
C GLU A 99 9.58 -1.71 13.46
N GLY A 100 8.39 -2.11 13.91
CA GLY A 100 7.53 -1.33 14.81
C GLY A 100 6.53 -0.41 14.12
N ILE A 101 6.33 -0.54 12.80
CA ILE A 101 5.27 0.19 12.08
C ILE A 101 3.90 -0.39 12.44
N LYS A 102 2.96 0.50 12.78
CA LYS A 102 1.57 0.14 13.10
C LYS A 102 0.51 1.01 12.40
N TYR A 103 0.94 2.08 11.72
CA TYR A 103 0.05 2.93 10.95
C TYR A 103 0.36 2.82 9.46
N PHE A 104 -0.60 2.31 8.70
CA PHE A 104 -0.42 2.03 7.28
C PHE A 104 -1.34 2.91 6.44
N ILE A 105 -0.75 3.70 5.55
CA ILE A 105 -1.48 4.45 4.52
C ILE A 105 -1.25 3.76 3.18
N LEU A 106 -2.31 3.20 2.60
CA LEU A 106 -2.32 2.57 1.29
C LEU A 106 -2.88 3.54 0.26
N ILE A 107 -2.09 3.91 -0.74
CA ILE A 107 -2.56 4.68 -1.89
C ILE A 107 -2.95 3.68 -2.96
N SER A 108 -4.26 3.46 -3.13
CA SER A 108 -4.80 2.41 -4.01
C SER A 108 -5.42 2.95 -5.30
N GLU A 109 -5.11 4.18 -5.68
CA GLU A 109 -5.65 4.83 -6.89
C GLU A 109 -5.24 4.12 -8.19
N ASN A 110 -4.14 3.36 -8.17
CA ASN A 110 -3.67 2.57 -9.31
C ASN A 110 -4.02 1.07 -9.21
N ILE A 111 -4.92 0.68 -8.31
CA ILE A 111 -5.50 -0.66 -8.32
C ILE A 111 -6.54 -0.75 -9.45
N LEU A 112 -6.30 -1.66 -10.37
CA LEU A 112 -7.06 -1.81 -11.61
C LEU A 112 -8.28 -2.71 -11.44
N ASN A 113 -8.19 -3.69 -10.56
CA ASN A 113 -9.26 -4.65 -10.29
C ASN A 113 -9.08 -5.27 -8.89
N PHE A 114 -10.18 -5.75 -8.31
CA PHE A 114 -10.16 -6.48 -7.03
C PHE A 114 -10.98 -7.76 -7.11
N HIS A 115 -10.39 -8.87 -6.69
CA HIS A 115 -11.03 -10.18 -6.56
C HIS A 115 -10.73 -10.78 -5.19
N GLY A 116 -11.63 -10.54 -4.23
CA GLY A 116 -11.47 -11.02 -2.86
C GLY A 116 -11.75 -12.50 -2.70
N SER A 117 -11.22 -13.07 -1.63
CA SER A 117 -11.48 -14.43 -1.11
C SER A 117 -11.61 -14.40 0.40
N ASP A 118 -11.98 -15.53 1.02
CA ASP A 118 -12.10 -15.68 2.47
C ASP A 118 -10.71 -15.81 3.13
N ASP A 119 -9.82 -14.84 2.92
CA ASP A 119 -8.42 -14.90 3.36
C ASP A 119 -8.20 -14.26 4.73
N SER A 120 -7.61 -15.04 5.64
CA SER A 120 -7.29 -14.63 7.02
C SER A 120 -6.16 -13.60 7.14
N TYR A 121 -5.46 -13.28 6.04
CA TYR A 121 -4.31 -12.38 6.09
C TYR A 121 -4.69 -10.92 6.41
N TYR A 122 -5.90 -10.49 6.06
CA TYR A 122 -6.42 -9.17 6.48
C TYR A 122 -6.63 -9.09 7.99
N GLU A 123 -7.20 -10.15 8.56
CA GLU A 123 -7.41 -10.27 10.00
C GLU A 123 -6.07 -10.31 10.74
N GLU A 124 -5.14 -11.16 10.29
CA GLU A 124 -3.80 -11.25 10.89
C GLU A 124 -3.06 -9.90 10.81
N TRP A 125 -3.12 -9.19 9.68
CA TRP A 125 -2.54 -7.83 9.60
C TRP A 125 -3.22 -6.87 10.59
N PHE A 126 -4.55 -6.90 10.68
CA PHE A 126 -5.27 -6.04 11.61
C PHE A 126 -4.93 -6.34 13.08
N GLU A 127 -4.76 -7.61 13.44
CA GLU A 127 -4.35 -8.02 14.78
C GLU A 127 -2.91 -7.56 15.10
N ASP A 128 -2.00 -7.67 14.13
CA ASP A 128 -0.59 -7.29 14.27
C ASP A 128 -0.38 -5.78 14.53
N VAL A 129 -1.29 -4.93 14.07
CA VAL A 129 -1.17 -3.47 14.26
C VAL A 129 -1.71 -2.96 15.61
N GLU A 130 -2.37 -3.81 16.41
CA GLU A 130 -2.92 -3.49 17.74
C GLU A 130 -3.68 -2.14 17.78
N ASP A 131 -3.18 -1.14 18.52
CA ASP A 131 -3.72 0.23 18.64
C ASP A 131 -3.49 1.10 17.39
N GLY A 132 -2.92 0.51 16.35
CA GLY A 132 -2.65 1.09 15.04
C GLY A 132 -3.90 1.19 14.16
N TRP A 133 -3.66 1.48 12.89
CA TRP A 133 -4.72 1.44 11.88
C TRP A 133 -4.15 1.23 10.49
N ILE A 134 -4.98 0.63 9.63
CA ILE A 134 -4.74 0.51 8.21
C ILE A 134 -5.77 1.39 7.51
N ALA A 135 -5.33 2.24 6.59
CA ALA A 135 -6.22 3.10 5.83
C ALA A 135 -5.82 3.16 4.37
N ALA A 136 -6.80 2.99 3.50
CA ALA A 136 -6.64 3.22 2.08
C ALA A 136 -7.21 4.59 1.68
N ILE A 137 -6.43 5.33 0.90
CA ILE A 137 -6.80 6.64 0.34
C ILE A 137 -6.88 6.56 -1.18
N HIS A 138 -7.75 7.38 -1.76
CA HIS A 138 -7.96 7.47 -3.22
C HIS A 138 -8.31 6.15 -3.92
N SER A 139 -8.99 5.24 -3.21
CA SER A 139 -9.47 3.99 -3.80
C SER A 139 -10.53 4.27 -4.88
N PRO A 140 -10.45 3.67 -6.08
CA PRO A 140 -11.50 3.82 -7.08
C PRO A 140 -12.84 3.29 -6.56
N GLU A 141 -13.95 3.96 -6.88
CA GLU A 141 -15.28 3.59 -6.35
C GLU A 141 -15.66 2.12 -6.60
N PHE A 142 -15.23 1.55 -7.72
CA PHE A 142 -15.51 0.15 -8.04
C PHE A 142 -14.72 -0.83 -7.16
N ILE A 143 -13.50 -0.47 -6.76
CA ILE A 143 -12.69 -1.21 -5.79
C ILE A 143 -13.34 -1.15 -4.41
N GLU A 144 -13.74 0.05 -3.95
CA GLU A 144 -14.40 0.20 -2.66
C GLU A 144 -15.71 -0.61 -2.55
N ARG A 145 -16.46 -0.73 -3.66
CA ARG A 145 -17.67 -1.56 -3.69
C ARG A 145 -17.37 -3.03 -3.50
N GLU A 146 -16.33 -3.56 -4.15
CA GLU A 146 -15.94 -4.95 -3.94
C GLU A 146 -15.35 -5.16 -2.54
N TRP A 147 -14.51 -4.25 -2.04
CA TRP A 147 -14.00 -4.32 -0.66
C TRP A 147 -15.12 -4.39 0.39
N LYS A 148 -16.18 -3.59 0.25
CA LYS A 148 -17.37 -3.66 1.13
C LYS A 148 -18.09 -5.00 1.03
N LYS A 149 -18.18 -5.58 -0.17
CA LYS A 149 -18.83 -6.88 -0.39
C LYS A 149 -18.07 -8.01 0.29
N TYR A 150 -16.75 -7.91 0.38
CA TYR A 150 -15.87 -8.82 1.11
C TYR A 150 -15.59 -8.40 2.55
N HIS A 151 -16.31 -7.39 3.07
CA HIS A 151 -16.19 -6.96 4.46
C HIS A 151 -14.77 -6.50 4.86
N LEU A 152 -14.00 -5.93 3.92
CA LEU A 152 -12.66 -5.42 4.24
C LEU A 152 -12.70 -4.15 5.09
N ASP A 153 -13.85 -3.49 5.21
CA ASP A 153 -14.05 -2.31 6.06
C ASP A 153 -13.93 -2.61 7.56
N TYR A 154 -13.93 -3.89 7.97
CA TYR A 154 -13.58 -4.30 9.33
C TYR A 154 -12.08 -4.15 9.64
N TYR A 155 -11.22 -4.27 8.62
CA TYR A 155 -9.76 -4.31 8.78
C TYR A 155 -9.08 -3.04 8.23
N ILE A 156 -9.60 -2.51 7.12
CA ILE A 156 -9.04 -1.39 6.39
C ILE A 156 -10.03 -0.24 6.37
N ASN A 157 -9.59 0.94 6.81
CA ASN A 157 -10.38 2.16 6.72
C ASN A 157 -10.30 2.73 5.29
N PHE A 158 -11.43 2.85 4.59
CA PHE A 158 -11.47 3.46 3.25
C PHE A 158 -12.75 4.29 3.03
N GLY A 159 -12.87 4.89 1.85
CA GLY A 159 -14.01 5.72 1.44
C GLY A 159 -14.24 6.99 2.25
N GLY A 160 -15.37 7.66 1.98
CA GLY A 160 -15.80 8.86 2.70
C GLY A 160 -14.79 10.01 2.59
N THR A 161 -14.24 10.45 3.72
CA THR A 161 -13.31 11.60 3.80
C THR A 161 -11.85 11.24 3.53
N LEU A 162 -11.54 9.99 3.16
CA LEU A 162 -10.18 9.54 2.85
C LEU A 162 -9.77 9.83 1.40
N ASP A 163 -10.60 10.55 0.64
CA ASP A 163 -10.23 11.19 -0.61
C ASP A 163 -9.59 12.57 -0.30
N ILE A 164 -8.26 12.60 -0.22
CA ILE A 164 -7.48 13.76 0.21
C ILE A 164 -7.06 14.60 -0.99
N ALA A 165 -7.74 15.73 -1.18
CA ALA A 165 -7.41 16.66 -2.27
C ALA A 165 -5.93 17.08 -2.22
N ASN A 166 -5.24 16.95 -3.36
CA ASN A 166 -3.84 17.36 -3.57
C ASN A 166 -2.82 16.70 -2.62
N TRP A 167 -3.05 15.45 -2.20
CA TRP A 167 -2.12 14.72 -1.30
C TRP A 167 -0.66 14.73 -1.79
N ARG A 168 -0.42 14.67 -3.10
CA ARG A 168 0.92 14.72 -3.74
C ARG A 168 1.72 15.99 -3.45
N THR A 169 1.05 17.07 -3.05
CA THR A 169 1.71 18.35 -2.68
C THR A 169 2.09 18.40 -1.21
N LEU A 170 1.56 17.49 -0.39
CA LEU A 170 1.84 17.42 1.03
C LEU A 170 3.20 16.78 1.28
N LYS A 171 3.82 17.15 2.41
CA LYS A 171 4.92 16.38 2.98
C LYS A 171 4.37 15.10 3.61
N PRO A 172 5.16 14.01 3.68
CA PRO A 172 4.70 12.73 4.26
C PRO A 172 4.10 12.91 5.67
N ALA A 173 4.77 13.67 6.53
CA ALA A 173 4.31 13.93 7.89
C ALA A 173 2.94 14.65 7.93
N ASN A 174 2.69 15.57 7.00
CA ASN A 174 1.41 16.30 6.95
C ASN A 174 0.29 15.39 6.43
N LEU A 175 0.58 14.49 5.48
CA LEU A 175 -0.38 13.49 5.04
C LEU A 175 -0.77 12.59 6.20
N PHE A 176 0.21 12.08 6.94
CA PHE A 176 -0.02 11.23 8.10
C PHE A 176 -0.90 11.89 9.15
N GLU A 177 -0.58 13.12 9.57
CA GLU A 177 -1.41 13.86 10.54
C GLU A 177 -2.85 14.03 10.08
N LEU A 178 -3.04 14.35 8.79
CA LEU A 178 -4.37 14.51 8.23
C LEU A 178 -5.14 13.18 8.27
N VAL A 179 -4.57 12.09 7.76
CA VAL A 179 -5.20 10.76 7.76
C VAL A 179 -5.52 10.32 9.19
N ASN A 180 -4.56 10.45 10.11
CA ASN A 180 -4.73 10.10 11.51
C ASN A 180 -5.91 10.85 12.14
N SER A 181 -6.02 12.17 11.90
CA SER A 181 -7.14 12.97 12.40
C SER A 181 -8.50 12.52 11.86
N LEU A 182 -8.55 12.07 10.60
CA LEU A 182 -9.78 11.58 9.96
C LEU A 182 -10.22 10.23 10.55
N ILE A 183 -9.26 9.34 10.84
CA ILE A 183 -9.53 8.02 11.42
C ILE A 183 -9.96 8.13 12.88
N ILE A 184 -9.26 8.94 13.70
CA ILE A 184 -9.66 9.18 15.09
C ILE A 184 -11.09 9.71 15.18
N ARG A 185 -11.48 10.61 14.26
CA ARG A 185 -12.86 11.12 14.20
C ARG A 185 -13.89 10.04 13.84
N ARG A 186 -13.52 8.99 13.12
CA ARG A 186 -14.41 7.86 12.81
C ARG A 186 -14.56 6.91 13.99
N LEU A 187 -13.48 6.64 14.71
CA LEU A 187 -13.47 5.71 15.84
C LEU A 187 -14.08 6.31 17.12
N GLY A 188 -13.98 7.63 17.30
CA GLY A 188 -14.54 8.35 18.44
C GLY A 188 -15.95 8.95 18.22
N GLY A 189 -16.65 8.54 17.16
CA GLY A 189 -17.98 9.02 16.79
C GLY A 189 -19.11 8.10 17.22
#